data_AF-A0A7J9Q6D9-F1
#
_entry.id   AF-A0A7J9Q6D9-F1
#
_cell.length_a   1.000
_cell.length_b   1.000
_cell.length_c   1.000
_cell.angle_alpha   90.00
_cell.angle_beta   90.00
_cell.angle_gamma   90.00
#
_symmetry.space_group_name_H-M   'P 1'
#
loop_
_entity.id
_entity.type
_entity.pdbx_description
1 polymer ?
#
loop_
_entity_poly.entity_id
_entity_poly.type
_entity_poly.pdbx_seq_one_letter_code
_entity_poly.pdbx_strand_id
1 'polypeptide(L)'
;MKKRGQITVFVIIGILVILGFLLFFYLREKTTFFSPEIVVPQEIAPVKRYVESCMQDIGEKAVIKLGMQSGYVEIPEDIAMNPGAYIQVGGPIKLPYWYLNGIDTSPTLANMQSQISDYVSKNLKSCLRNFSDFDEFVIEEKGEIKTKTVIAEEEVVITVDYPLVIKNKMGDKITTLSQYAASVPVRLKKIY
;
A
#
# COMPACT_ATOMS: atom_id res chain seq x y z
N MET A 1 -11.77 -21.38 59.33
CA MET A 1 -10.62 -20.90 58.52
C MET A 1 -10.98 -20.92 57.04
N LYS A 2 -11.26 -19.76 56.41
CA LYS A 2 -11.55 -19.61 54.95
C LYS A 2 -11.21 -18.20 54.41
N LYS A 3 -10.16 -17.55 54.90
CA LYS A 3 -9.79 -16.17 54.49
C LYS A 3 -8.49 -16.03 53.67
N ARG A 4 -7.81 -17.15 53.36
CA ARG A 4 -6.55 -17.12 52.56
C ARG A 4 -6.73 -17.41 51.06
N GLY A 5 -7.84 -18.03 50.64
CA GLY A 5 -8.12 -18.34 49.23
C GLY A 5 -8.76 -17.19 48.43
N GLN A 6 -9.34 -16.19 49.09
CA GLN A 6 -9.94 -15.05 48.40
C GLN A 6 -8.87 -14.09 47.85
N ILE A 7 -7.77 -13.92 48.59
CA ILE A 7 -6.66 -13.05 48.18
C ILE A 7 -5.96 -13.60 46.94
N THR A 8 -5.76 -14.92 46.85
CA THR A 8 -5.18 -15.56 45.66
C THR A 8 -6.05 -15.38 44.41
N VAL A 9 -7.37 -15.35 44.56
CA VAL A 9 -8.29 -15.09 43.43
C VAL A 9 -8.11 -13.66 42.90
N PHE A 10 -8.02 -12.66 43.78
CA PHE A 10 -7.76 -11.28 43.36
C PHE A 10 -6.40 -11.10 42.69
N VAL A 11 -5.36 -11.80 43.17
CA VAL A 11 -4.02 -11.78 42.54
C VAL A 11 -4.05 -12.39 41.14
N ILE A 12 -4.73 -13.53 40.95
CA ILE A 12 -4.87 -14.18 39.65
C ILE A 12 -5.63 -13.27 38.67
N ILE A 13 -6.72 -12.63 39.11
CA ILE A 13 -7.49 -11.68 38.29
C ILE A 13 -6.61 -10.49 37.89
N GLY A 14 -5.83 -9.93 38.81
CA GLY A 14 -4.91 -8.84 38.51
C GLY A 14 -3.88 -9.19 37.44
N ILE A 15 -3.28 -10.38 37.53
CA ILE A 15 -2.32 -10.87 36.53
C ILE A 15 -3.00 -11.05 35.17
N LEU A 16 -4.21 -11.61 35.12
CA LEU A 16 -4.97 -11.78 33.89
C LEU A 16 -5.31 -10.43 33.22
N VAL A 17 -5.66 -9.41 34.01
CA VAL A 17 -5.90 -8.06 33.50
C VAL A 17 -4.62 -7.46 32.92
N ILE A 18 -3.48 -7.58 33.62
CA ILE A 18 -2.18 -7.07 33.15
C ILE A 18 -1.77 -7.78 31.86
N LEU A 19 -1.89 -9.11 31.78
CA LEU A 19 -1.58 -9.88 30.57
C LEU A 19 -2.52 -9.50 29.41
N GLY A 20 -3.81 -9.26 29.69
CA GLY A 20 -4.77 -8.78 28.71
C GLY A 20 -4.37 -7.42 28.14
N PHE A 21 -3.96 -6.48 28.99
CA PHE A 21 -3.45 -5.17 28.55
C PHE A 21 -2.19 -5.29 27.71
N LEU A 22 -1.21 -6.09 28.15
CA LEU A 22 0.04 -6.30 27.40
C LEU A 22 -0.23 -6.90 26.01
N LEU A 23 -1.10 -7.91 25.94
CA LEU A 23 -1.50 -8.53 24.68
C LEU A 23 -2.24 -7.53 23.78
N PHE A 24 -3.15 -6.73 24.34
CA PHE A 24 -3.88 -5.70 23.60
C PHE A 24 -2.93 -4.66 22.99
N PHE A 25 -1.97 -4.13 23.76
CA PHE A 25 -0.98 -3.18 23.27
C PHE A 25 -0.05 -3.80 22.22
N TYR A 26 0.39 -5.05 22.42
CA TYR A 26 1.21 -5.78 21.45
C TYR A 26 0.48 -6.01 20.11
N LEU A 27 -0.81 -6.32 20.15
CA LEU A 27 -1.64 -6.44 18.95
C LEU A 27 -1.89 -5.08 18.28
N ARG A 28 -2.05 -4.01 19.06
CA ARG A 28 -2.23 -2.64 18.54
C ARG A 28 -0.98 -2.13 17.82
N GLU A 29 0.21 -2.44 18.33
CA GLU A 29 1.47 -2.06 17.68
C GLU A 29 1.61 -2.68 16.28
N LYS A 30 1.02 -3.86 16.06
CA LYS A 30 0.99 -4.50 14.73
C LYS A 30 -0.09 -3.95 13.78
N THR A 31 -1.08 -3.20 14.28
CA THR A 31 -2.18 -2.68 13.46
C THR A 31 -2.05 -1.19 13.12
N THR A 32 -1.18 -0.45 13.83
CA THR A 32 -0.84 0.92 13.43
C THR A 32 0.18 0.90 12.31
N PHE A 33 -0.29 0.95 11.06
CA PHE A 33 0.50 1.22 9.84
C PHE A 33 1.07 2.65 9.77
N PHE A 34 1.02 3.40 10.88
CA PHE A 34 1.64 4.71 10.98
C PHE A 34 3.11 4.53 11.38
N SER A 35 3.99 4.57 10.37
CA SER A 35 5.41 4.85 10.57
C SER A 35 5.58 6.09 11.45
N PRO A 36 6.62 6.17 12.30
CA PRO A 36 6.89 7.36 13.10
C PRO A 36 6.82 8.59 12.19
N GLU A 37 6.00 9.56 12.58
CA GLU A 37 5.83 10.81 11.85
C GLU A 37 7.19 11.50 11.81
N ILE A 38 7.94 11.30 10.73
CA ILE A 38 9.12 12.09 10.42
C ILE A 38 8.62 13.52 10.46
N VAL A 39 9.18 14.34 11.36
CA VAL A 39 8.84 15.77 11.42
C VAL A 39 9.31 16.38 10.12
N VAL A 40 8.43 16.38 9.11
CA VAL A 40 8.73 16.93 7.80
C VAL A 40 8.75 18.44 7.94
N PRO A 41 9.88 19.11 7.63
CA PRO A 41 9.91 20.56 7.63
C PRO A 41 8.78 21.13 6.77
N GLN A 42 8.07 22.16 7.24
CA GLN A 42 6.89 22.68 6.53
C GLN A 42 7.19 23.12 5.08
N GLU A 43 8.40 23.59 4.82
CA GLU A 43 8.88 23.94 3.48
C GLU A 43 8.91 22.75 2.50
N ILE A 44 9.10 21.52 3.00
CA ILE A 44 9.28 20.31 2.20
C ILE A 44 7.98 19.48 2.13
N ALA A 45 7.01 19.79 3.00
CA ALA A 45 5.69 19.17 2.98
C ALA A 45 4.99 19.20 1.61
N PRO A 46 5.11 20.25 0.76
CA PRO A 46 4.58 20.23 -0.60
C PRO A 46 5.14 19.11 -1.48
N VAL A 47 6.45 18.84 -1.41
CA VAL A 47 7.10 17.76 -2.19
C VAL A 47 6.55 16.40 -1.75
N LYS A 48 6.44 16.17 -0.44
CA LYS A 48 5.85 14.93 0.09
C LYS A 48 4.41 14.73 -0.40
N ARG A 49 3.56 15.75 -0.27
CA ARG A 49 2.17 15.69 -0.71
C ARG A 49 2.04 15.45 -2.21
N TYR A 50 2.95 16.00 -3.00
CA TYR A 50 2.97 15.74 -4.45
C TYR A 50 3.26 14.27 -4.76
N VAL A 51 4.25 13.66 -4.07
CA VAL A 51 4.52 12.22 -4.20
C VAL A 51 3.30 11.40 -3.80
N GLU A 52 2.69 11.70 -2.65
CA GLU A 52 1.51 10.98 -2.15
C GLU A 52 0.29 11.14 -3.09
N SER A 53 0.09 12.33 -3.66
CA SER A 53 -0.97 12.58 -4.65
C SER A 53 -0.75 11.80 -5.94
N CYS A 54 0.49 11.73 -6.43
CA CYS A 54 0.85 10.87 -7.56
C CYS A 54 0.58 9.40 -7.25
N MET A 55 0.95 8.92 -6.06
CA MET A 55 0.67 7.55 -5.63
C MET A 55 -0.83 7.27 -5.58
N GLN A 56 -1.63 8.22 -5.11
CA GLN A 56 -3.09 8.08 -5.05
C GLN A 56 -3.70 7.95 -6.46
N ASP A 57 -3.35 8.84 -7.39
CA ASP A 57 -3.84 8.81 -8.78
C ASP A 57 -3.44 7.51 -9.51
N ILE A 58 -2.18 7.09 -9.38
CA ILE A 58 -1.71 5.84 -9.99
C ILE A 58 -2.36 4.63 -9.34
N GLY A 59 -2.52 4.64 -8.02
CA GLY A 59 -3.20 3.60 -7.27
C GLY A 59 -4.64 3.43 -7.70
N GLU A 60 -5.37 4.53 -7.86
CA GLU A 60 -6.75 4.51 -8.36
C GLU A 60 -6.81 3.91 -9.77
N LYS A 61 -5.92 4.33 -10.67
CA LYS A 61 -5.81 3.75 -12.03
C LYS A 61 -5.52 2.25 -11.99
N ALA A 62 -4.65 1.81 -11.09
CA ALA A 62 -4.32 0.38 -10.93
C ALA A 62 -5.55 -0.42 -10.47
N VAL A 63 -6.27 0.07 -9.47
CA VAL A 63 -7.47 -0.59 -8.92
C VAL A 63 -8.60 -0.61 -9.95
N ILE A 64 -8.80 0.48 -10.70
CA ILE A 64 -9.76 0.52 -11.82
C ILE A 64 -9.39 -0.50 -12.89
N LYS A 65 -8.12 -0.53 -13.33
CA LYS A 65 -7.65 -1.50 -14.33
C LYS A 65 -7.84 -2.94 -13.85
N LEU A 66 -7.53 -3.21 -12.59
CA LEU A 66 -7.77 -4.50 -11.93
C LEU A 66 -9.25 -4.90 -11.98
N GLY A 67 -10.15 -4.00 -11.59
CA GLY A 67 -11.59 -4.25 -11.62
C GLY A 67 -12.15 -4.47 -13.03
N MET A 68 -11.61 -3.75 -14.01
CA MET A 68 -12.02 -3.86 -15.42
C MET A 68 -11.54 -5.14 -16.11
N GLN A 69 -10.56 -5.86 -15.55
CA GLN A 69 -9.96 -7.05 -16.16
C GLN A 69 -10.03 -8.28 -15.24
N SER A 70 -11.19 -8.49 -14.61
CA SER A 70 -11.45 -9.67 -13.75
C SER A 70 -10.40 -9.88 -12.65
N GLY A 71 -9.90 -8.82 -12.01
CA GLY A 71 -8.93 -8.96 -10.91
C GLY A 71 -7.46 -8.93 -11.33
N TYR A 72 -7.16 -8.64 -12.60
CA TYR A 72 -5.78 -8.50 -13.11
C TYR A 72 -5.46 -7.05 -13.49
N VAL A 73 -4.35 -6.51 -13.01
CA VAL A 73 -3.76 -5.29 -13.62
C VAL A 73 -3.03 -5.66 -14.91
N GLU A 74 -2.24 -6.74 -14.86
CA GLU A 74 -1.56 -7.36 -16.00
C GLU A 74 -2.02 -8.82 -16.10
N ILE A 75 -2.54 -9.18 -17.26
CA ILE A 75 -3.08 -10.53 -17.48
C ILE A 75 -1.91 -11.48 -17.73
N PRO A 76 -1.84 -12.63 -17.04
CA PRO A 76 -0.84 -13.66 -17.27
C PRO A 76 -0.74 -14.05 -18.75
N GLU A 77 0.48 -14.29 -19.23
CA GLU A 77 0.75 -14.50 -20.66
C GLU A 77 0.01 -15.73 -21.22
N ASP A 78 -0.09 -16.80 -20.44
CA ASP A 78 -0.83 -18.02 -20.76
C ASP A 78 -2.32 -17.77 -20.99
N ILE A 79 -2.93 -16.89 -20.18
CA ILE A 79 -4.32 -16.44 -20.36
C ILE A 79 -4.41 -15.49 -21.56
N ALA A 80 -3.49 -14.52 -21.64
CA ALA A 80 -3.51 -13.47 -22.67
C ALA A 80 -3.35 -14.02 -24.09
N MET A 81 -2.59 -15.11 -24.24
CA MET A 81 -2.32 -15.82 -25.50
C MET A 81 -3.39 -16.88 -25.86
N ASN A 82 -4.34 -17.17 -24.97
CA ASN A 82 -5.41 -18.13 -25.21
C ASN A 82 -6.77 -17.41 -25.38
N PRO A 83 -7.25 -17.18 -26.62
CA PRO A 83 -8.53 -16.51 -26.86
C PRO A 83 -9.74 -17.20 -26.23
N GLY A 84 -9.65 -18.50 -25.92
CA GLY A 84 -10.71 -19.23 -25.21
C GLY A 84 -10.73 -19.02 -23.70
N ALA A 85 -9.73 -18.32 -23.14
CA ALA A 85 -9.58 -18.10 -21.70
C ALA A 85 -10.13 -16.74 -21.22
N TYR A 86 -10.64 -15.90 -22.11
CA TYR A 86 -11.19 -14.59 -21.76
C TYR A 86 -12.28 -14.12 -22.73
N ILE A 87 -13.07 -13.14 -22.30
CA ILE A 87 -13.99 -12.38 -23.16
C ILE A 87 -13.32 -11.06 -23.58
N GLN A 88 -13.32 -10.77 -24.88
CA GLN A 88 -12.91 -9.47 -25.42
C GLN A 88 -14.10 -8.52 -25.41
N VAL A 89 -14.08 -7.47 -24.58
CA VAL A 89 -15.22 -6.52 -24.41
C VAL A 89 -15.02 -5.22 -25.20
N GLY A 90 -13.85 -5.06 -25.85
CA GLY A 90 -13.53 -3.93 -26.70
C GLY A 90 -12.25 -3.22 -26.26
N GLY A 91 -11.56 -2.57 -27.21
CA GLY A 91 -10.28 -1.93 -26.95
C GLY A 91 -9.24 -2.91 -26.39
N PRO A 92 -8.40 -2.49 -25.42
CA PRO A 92 -7.40 -3.36 -24.80
C PRO A 92 -7.95 -4.25 -23.67
N ILE A 93 -9.25 -4.16 -23.34
CA ILE A 93 -9.83 -4.81 -22.16
C ILE A 93 -10.15 -6.27 -22.48
N LYS A 94 -9.58 -7.16 -21.65
CA LYS A 94 -9.87 -8.59 -21.63
C LYS A 94 -10.45 -8.96 -20.26
N LEU A 95 -11.43 -9.84 -20.26
CA LEU A 95 -12.03 -10.41 -19.05
C LEU A 95 -11.67 -11.90 -18.93
N PRO A 96 -10.56 -12.25 -18.27
CA PRO A 96 -10.23 -13.63 -17.96
C PRO A 96 -11.35 -14.36 -17.22
N TYR A 97 -11.56 -15.62 -17.58
CA TYR A 97 -12.38 -16.52 -16.76
C TYR A 97 -11.62 -16.90 -15.50
N TRP A 98 -12.31 -16.90 -14.35
CA TRP A 98 -11.75 -17.41 -13.09
C TRP A 98 -11.82 -18.93 -12.98
N TYR A 99 -12.68 -19.57 -13.76
CA TYR A 99 -12.82 -21.01 -13.76
C TYR A 99 -12.94 -21.50 -15.19
N LEU A 100 -11.96 -22.29 -15.63
CA LEU A 100 -11.87 -22.78 -17.00
C LEU A 100 -11.46 -24.25 -17.00
N ASN A 101 -12.25 -25.10 -17.65
CA ASN A 101 -11.97 -26.54 -17.81
C ASN A 101 -11.66 -27.29 -16.51
N GLY A 102 -12.31 -26.92 -15.41
CA GLY A 102 -12.10 -27.55 -14.10
C GLY A 102 -10.97 -26.92 -13.27
N ILE A 103 -10.28 -25.91 -13.78
CA ILE A 103 -9.15 -25.24 -13.15
C ILE A 103 -9.57 -23.86 -12.67
N ASP A 104 -9.26 -23.56 -11.41
CA ASP A 104 -9.36 -22.22 -10.84
C ASP A 104 -8.16 -21.39 -11.27
N THR A 105 -8.45 -20.37 -12.08
CA THR A 105 -7.51 -19.39 -12.62
C THR A 105 -7.75 -18.02 -12.01
N SER A 106 -8.46 -17.90 -10.89
CA SER A 106 -8.66 -16.61 -10.22
C SER A 106 -7.34 -16.05 -9.65
N PRO A 107 -7.11 -14.72 -9.70
CA PRO A 107 -5.95 -14.12 -9.08
C PRO A 107 -6.09 -14.14 -7.56
N THR A 108 -5.07 -14.62 -6.85
CA THR A 108 -5.07 -14.55 -5.39
C THR A 108 -4.95 -13.10 -4.91
N LEU A 109 -5.41 -12.81 -3.69
CA LEU A 109 -5.25 -11.48 -3.07
C LEU A 109 -3.78 -11.01 -3.07
N ALA A 110 -2.84 -11.93 -2.81
CA ALA A 110 -1.41 -11.65 -2.85
C ALA A 110 -0.94 -11.25 -4.26
N ASN A 111 -1.44 -11.95 -5.28
CA ASN A 111 -1.15 -11.63 -6.68
C ASN A 111 -1.70 -10.24 -7.06
N MET A 112 -2.93 -9.91 -6.68
CA MET A 112 -3.50 -8.56 -6.88
C MET A 112 -2.66 -7.46 -6.24
N GLN A 113 -2.26 -7.63 -4.97
CA GLN A 113 -1.40 -6.68 -4.26
C GLN A 113 -0.05 -6.50 -4.95
N SER A 114 0.57 -7.59 -5.43
CA SER A 114 1.83 -7.53 -6.18
C SER A 114 1.65 -6.72 -7.46
N GLN A 115 0.61 -7.00 -8.23
CA GLN A 115 0.37 -6.31 -9.51
C GLN A 115 0.08 -4.82 -9.34
N ILE A 116 -0.68 -4.42 -8.31
CA ILE A 116 -0.87 -3.00 -7.98
C ILE A 116 0.47 -2.36 -7.61
N SER A 117 1.29 -3.04 -6.80
CA SER A 117 2.61 -2.53 -6.38
C SER A 117 3.55 -2.35 -7.58
N ASP A 118 3.55 -3.29 -8.51
CA ASP A 118 4.36 -3.22 -9.72
C ASP A 118 3.89 -2.09 -10.64
N TYR A 119 2.57 -1.94 -10.80
CA TYR A 119 1.99 -0.87 -11.59
C TYR A 119 2.34 0.50 -11.02
N VAL A 120 2.23 0.69 -9.71
CA VAL A 120 2.62 1.94 -9.05
C VAL A 120 4.11 2.22 -9.23
N SER A 121 4.97 1.24 -8.98
CA SER A 121 6.43 1.39 -9.12
C SER A 121 6.85 1.80 -10.54
N LYS A 122 6.22 1.22 -11.57
CA LYS A 122 6.52 1.51 -12.98
C LYS A 122 6.05 2.90 -13.42
N ASN A 123 4.94 3.40 -12.86
CA ASN A 123 4.31 4.64 -13.31
C ASN A 123 4.65 5.86 -12.44
N LEU A 124 5.17 5.66 -11.22
CA LEU A 124 5.42 6.75 -10.27
C LEU A 124 6.36 7.82 -10.82
N LYS A 125 7.50 7.42 -11.43
CA LYS A 125 8.45 8.38 -12.02
C LYS A 125 7.83 9.26 -13.10
N SER A 126 6.98 8.67 -13.95
CA SER A 126 6.29 9.42 -15.00
C SER A 126 5.31 10.44 -14.42
N CYS A 127 4.61 10.10 -13.34
CA CYS A 127 3.72 11.05 -12.67
C CYS A 127 4.48 12.21 -12.04
N LEU A 128 5.63 11.91 -11.40
CA LEU A 128 6.43 12.92 -10.71
C LEU A 128 7.06 13.95 -11.65
N ARG A 129 7.18 13.67 -12.96
CA ARG A 129 7.73 14.59 -13.97
C ARG A 129 9.08 15.19 -13.57
N ASN A 130 9.95 14.39 -12.95
CA ASN A 130 11.24 14.83 -12.40
C ASN A 130 11.15 16.05 -11.47
N PHE A 131 10.01 16.24 -10.79
CA PHE A 131 9.75 17.34 -9.88
C PHE A 131 9.90 18.74 -10.52
N SER A 132 9.55 18.87 -11.80
CA SER A 132 9.64 20.14 -12.55
C SER A 132 8.95 21.34 -11.92
N ASP A 133 7.99 21.09 -11.03
CA ASP A 133 7.15 22.14 -10.41
C ASP A 133 7.75 22.64 -9.08
N PHE A 134 8.92 22.11 -8.69
CA PHE A 134 9.64 22.41 -7.44
C PHE A 134 11.02 23.02 -7.73
N ASP A 135 11.05 24.05 -8.57
CA ASP A 135 12.27 24.70 -9.04
C ASP A 135 13.15 25.25 -7.91
N GLU A 136 12.60 25.55 -6.74
CA GLU A 136 13.30 26.04 -5.55
C GLU A 136 14.16 24.98 -4.85
N PHE A 137 13.99 23.70 -5.19
CA PHE A 137 14.70 22.57 -4.60
C PHE A 137 15.60 21.86 -5.61
N VAL A 138 16.67 21.26 -5.11
CA VAL A 138 17.44 20.23 -5.81
C VAL A 138 17.06 18.89 -5.19
N ILE A 139 16.38 18.05 -5.97
CA ILE A 139 15.86 16.76 -5.53
C ILE A 139 16.69 15.64 -6.17
N GLU A 140 17.38 14.86 -5.35
CA GLU A 140 18.22 13.74 -5.78
C GLU A 140 17.60 12.40 -5.37
N GLU A 141 17.45 11.50 -6.34
CA GLU A 141 17.05 10.11 -6.09
C GLU A 141 18.25 9.30 -5.58
N LYS A 142 18.12 8.65 -4.41
CA LYS A 142 19.20 7.84 -3.80
C LYS A 142 18.93 6.34 -3.78
N GLY A 143 17.90 5.87 -4.48
CA GLY A 143 17.54 4.46 -4.52
C GLY A 143 16.39 4.16 -5.47
N GLU A 144 16.10 2.87 -5.60
CA GLU A 144 14.97 2.38 -6.38
C GLU A 144 13.65 2.55 -5.63
N ILE A 145 12.57 2.72 -6.38
CA ILE A 145 11.21 2.78 -5.84
C ILE A 145 10.79 1.36 -5.48
N LYS A 146 10.47 1.14 -4.20
CA LYS A 146 9.89 -0.12 -3.72
C LYS A 146 8.49 0.14 -3.21
N THR A 147 7.51 -0.46 -3.88
CA THR A 147 6.10 -0.32 -3.50
C THR A 147 5.60 -1.58 -2.81
N LYS A 148 4.74 -1.39 -1.81
CA LYS A 148 3.96 -2.45 -1.20
C LYS A 148 2.51 -2.03 -1.11
N THR A 149 1.62 -2.92 -1.53
CA THR A 149 0.18 -2.74 -1.47
C THR A 149 -0.44 -3.70 -0.46
N VAL A 150 -1.40 -3.21 0.32
CA VAL A 150 -2.23 -3.99 1.23
C VAL A 150 -3.69 -3.72 0.90
N ILE A 151 -4.44 -4.76 0.55
CA ILE A 151 -5.88 -4.67 0.35
C ILE A 151 -6.55 -4.90 1.71
N ALA A 152 -6.96 -3.82 2.37
CA ALA A 152 -7.65 -3.85 3.65
C ALA A 152 -9.17 -4.00 3.48
N GLU A 153 -9.92 -4.04 4.58
CA GLU A 153 -11.38 -4.23 4.56
C GLU A 153 -12.14 -3.12 3.84
N GLU A 154 -11.71 -1.87 4.01
CA GLU A 154 -12.44 -0.70 3.52
C GLU A 154 -11.67 0.08 2.43
N GLU A 155 -10.37 -0.16 2.29
CA GLU A 155 -9.50 0.58 1.38
C GLU A 155 -8.31 -0.26 0.88
N VAL A 156 -7.66 0.21 -0.18
CA VAL A 156 -6.38 -0.30 -0.65
C VAL A 156 -5.29 0.67 -0.21
N VAL A 157 -4.37 0.21 0.63
CA VAL A 157 -3.26 1.02 1.17
C VAL A 157 -2.00 0.75 0.37
N ILE A 158 -1.34 1.81 -0.10
CA ILE A 158 -0.13 1.75 -0.90
C ILE A 158 0.98 2.49 -0.14
N THR A 159 2.05 1.78 0.18
CA THR A 159 3.25 2.33 0.82
C THR A 159 4.42 2.28 -0.15
N VAL A 160 5.17 3.36 -0.25
CA VAL A 160 6.35 3.46 -1.13
C VAL A 160 7.57 3.84 -0.31
N ASP A 161 8.64 3.07 -0.50
CA ASP A 161 10.00 3.45 -0.12
C ASP A 161 10.70 4.02 -1.34
N TYR A 162 10.92 5.33 -1.32
CA TYR A 162 11.57 6.09 -2.38
C TYR A 162 12.48 7.16 -1.78
N PRO A 163 13.76 6.84 -1.52
CA PRO A 163 14.67 7.74 -0.83
C PRO A 163 15.04 8.95 -1.69
N LEU A 164 14.48 10.11 -1.33
CA LEU A 164 14.73 11.41 -1.92
C LEU A 164 15.57 12.27 -0.97
N VAL A 165 16.64 12.86 -1.49
CA VAL A 165 17.42 13.88 -0.81
C VAL A 165 17.05 15.23 -1.41
N ILE A 166 16.48 16.10 -0.58
CA ILE A 166 15.94 17.41 -0.97
C ILE A 166 16.84 18.48 -0.37
N LYS A 167 17.39 19.34 -1.22
CA LYS A 167 18.25 20.46 -0.84
C LYS A 167 17.63 21.78 -1.29
N ASN A 168 17.71 22.82 -0.48
CA ASN A 168 17.48 24.18 -0.98
C ASN A 168 18.61 24.56 -1.96
N LYS A 169 18.38 25.51 -2.89
CA LYS A 169 19.41 26.04 -3.81
C LYS A 169 20.66 26.57 -3.11
N MET A 170 20.53 27.04 -1.88
CA MET A 170 21.66 27.51 -1.07
C MET A 170 22.50 26.35 -0.49
N GLY A 171 21.99 25.11 -0.52
CA GLY A 171 22.69 23.90 -0.07
C GLY A 171 22.85 23.75 1.45
N ASP A 172 22.32 24.69 2.22
CA ASP A 172 22.42 24.79 3.68
C ASP A 172 21.42 23.87 4.41
N LYS A 173 20.28 23.60 3.79
CA LYS A 173 19.24 22.71 4.32
C LYS A 173 19.12 21.45 3.49
N ILE A 174 19.38 20.32 4.11
CA ILE A 174 19.28 18.97 3.51
C ILE A 174 18.22 18.19 4.29
N THR A 175 17.28 17.57 3.60
CA THR A 175 16.29 16.68 4.21
C THR A 175 16.17 15.42 3.37
N THR A 176 16.09 14.29 4.05
CA THR A 176 15.88 12.98 3.42
C THR A 176 14.47 12.52 3.72
N LEU A 177 13.72 12.19 2.67
CA LEU A 177 12.39 11.60 2.76
C LEU A 177 12.38 10.30 1.99
N SER A 178 11.98 9.21 2.65
CA SER A 178 11.98 7.89 2.03
C SER A 178 10.61 7.21 2.03
N GLN A 179 9.77 7.49 3.03
CA GLN A 179 8.53 6.73 3.23
C GLN A 179 7.32 7.59 2.89
N TYR A 180 6.44 7.06 2.06
CA TYR A 180 5.21 7.70 1.59
C TYR A 180 4.06 6.70 1.68
N ALA A 181 2.85 7.21 1.93
CA ALA A 181 1.65 6.40 1.98
C ALA A 181 0.50 7.11 1.25
N ALA A 182 -0.28 6.33 0.53
CA ALA A 182 -1.53 6.75 -0.09
C ALA A 182 -2.58 5.65 0.11
N SER A 183 -3.85 6.03 0.09
CA SER A 183 -4.94 5.05 0.10
C SER A 183 -5.97 5.32 -0.99
N VAL A 184 -6.56 4.24 -1.49
CA VAL A 184 -7.66 4.26 -2.45
C VAL A 184 -8.89 3.71 -1.72
N PRO A 185 -9.94 4.53 -1.49
CA PRO A 185 -11.07 4.17 -0.63
C PRO A 185 -12.06 3.23 -1.34
N VAL A 186 -11.62 2.00 -1.61
CA VAL A 186 -12.42 0.95 -2.24
C VAL A 186 -12.36 -0.34 -1.41
N ARG A 187 -13.53 -0.95 -1.23
CA ARG A 187 -13.72 -2.18 -0.44
C ARG A 187 -13.41 -3.42 -1.27
N LEU A 188 -12.24 -3.45 -1.92
CA LEU A 188 -11.85 -4.50 -2.87
C LEU A 188 -11.91 -5.90 -2.23
N LYS A 189 -11.54 -6.00 -0.95
CA LYS A 189 -11.57 -7.24 -0.19
C LYS A 189 -12.96 -7.87 -0.04
N LYS A 190 -14.04 -7.07 -0.09
CA LYS A 190 -15.42 -7.58 0.00
C LYS A 190 -15.93 -8.18 -1.30
N ILE A 191 -15.26 -7.88 -2.41
CA ILE A 191 -15.65 -8.31 -3.76
C ILE A 191 -14.90 -9.58 -4.17
N TYR A 192 -13.73 -9.82 -3.58
CA TYR A 192 -12.96 -11.07 -3.70
C TYR A 192 -13.54 -12.16 -2.78
#